data_AF-A0A973BHG7-F1
#
_entry.id   AF-A0A973BHG7-F1
#
_cell.length_a   1.000
_cell.length_b   1.000
_cell.length_c   1.000
_cell.angle_alpha   90.00
_cell.angle_beta   90.00
_cell.angle_gamma   90.00
#
_symmetry.space_group_name_H-M   'P 1'
#
loop_
_entity.id
_entity.type
_entity.pdbx_description
1 polymer ?
#
loop_
_entity_poly.entity_id
_entity_poly.type
_entity_poly.pdbx_seq_one_letter_code
_entity_poly.pdbx_strand_id
1 'polypeptide(L)'
;ARTSAVLRQASIREMAAKYSDSVELAFVADDAARIHEAGKVVVFQSMENAYPLGEDITLLQTFYVGGLRMLGLVHFESNQFADSSTDDPLHGGLSELGKDLVREANRLGMIVDASHASDDALRDMMAVSSTPVILSHSGPDGVFEHARNVPDELLIQLAESGGVVHVNAFGGYLEDLKPTAERAAALEALNDEYGSNFADMSDEEISAYRVARIALDQQFPAPRSSFEKYMEHLLYTLNLVGVDHVGIGADWDGGGGVDGMADVSDVPKITSALKAAGYSDADIEKIWSGNVLRLLRDVEAAKTANLVSPNVLN
;
A
#
# COMPACT_ATOMS: atom_id res chain seq x y z
N ALA A 1 4.78 17.40 -8.17
CA ALA A 1 4.87 15.93 -8.04
C ALA A 1 6.32 15.42 -7.93
N ARG A 2 7.14 15.46 -8.99
CA ARG A 2 8.51 14.90 -8.98
C ARG A 2 9.41 15.37 -7.84
N THR A 3 9.51 16.68 -7.63
CA THR A 3 10.31 17.26 -6.53
C THR A 3 9.85 16.71 -5.17
N SER A 4 8.54 16.64 -4.94
CA SER A 4 7.97 16.11 -3.71
C SER A 4 8.32 14.63 -3.49
N ALA A 5 8.31 13.80 -4.53
CA ALA A 5 8.70 12.40 -4.44
C ALA A 5 10.19 12.23 -4.07
N VAL A 6 11.08 13.02 -4.68
CA VAL A 6 12.51 13.01 -4.34
C VAL A 6 12.74 13.46 -2.90
N LEU A 7 12.09 14.56 -2.47
CA LEU A 7 12.19 15.04 -1.09
C LEU A 7 11.60 14.04 -0.08
N ARG A 8 10.51 13.34 -0.43
CA ARG A 8 9.94 12.28 0.40
C ARG A 8 10.93 11.13 0.59
N GLN A 9 11.54 10.63 -0.48
CA GLN A 9 12.56 9.60 -0.35
C GLN A 9 13.75 10.07 0.49
N ALA A 10 14.20 11.31 0.31
CA ALA A 10 15.26 11.89 1.14
C ALA A 10 14.87 11.92 2.63
N SER A 11 13.64 12.32 2.96
CA SER A 11 13.17 12.37 4.36
C SER A 11 13.16 11.00 5.06
N ILE A 12 12.84 9.91 4.35
CA ILE A 12 12.90 8.55 4.90
C ILE A 12 14.37 8.18 5.21
N ARG A 13 15.29 8.53 4.31
CA ARG A 13 16.73 8.30 4.50
C ARG A 13 17.30 9.12 5.65
N GLU A 14 16.88 10.38 5.78
CA GLU A 14 17.24 11.26 6.90
C GLU A 14 16.72 10.71 8.23
N MET A 15 15.50 10.16 8.26
CA MET A 15 14.96 9.49 9.44
C MET A 15 15.82 8.29 9.84
N ALA A 16 16.13 7.39 8.90
CA ALA A 16 16.97 6.23 9.17
C ALA A 16 18.38 6.64 9.65
N ALA A 17 18.97 7.69 9.06
CA ALA A 17 20.27 8.21 9.49
C ALA A 17 20.23 8.84 10.89
N LYS A 18 19.15 9.59 11.21
CA LYS A 18 18.98 10.22 12.52
C LYS A 18 18.77 9.19 13.64
N TYR A 19 18.13 8.07 13.34
CA TYR A 19 17.79 7.02 14.30
C TYR A 19 18.58 5.72 14.05
N SER A 20 19.82 5.82 13.55
CA SER A 20 20.66 4.70 13.07
C SER A 20 20.95 3.61 14.11
N ASP A 21 20.85 3.94 15.40
CA ASP A 21 20.99 2.99 16.50
C ASP A 21 19.79 2.04 16.63
N SER A 22 18.64 2.43 16.07
CA SER A 22 17.34 1.74 16.23
C SER A 22 16.63 1.40 14.92
N VAL A 23 17.04 2.01 13.80
CA VAL A 23 16.40 1.89 12.49
C VAL A 23 17.47 1.66 11.43
N GLU A 24 17.20 0.80 10.46
CA GLU A 24 18.08 0.61 9.31
C GLU A 24 17.28 0.36 8.02
N LEU A 25 17.74 0.96 6.91
CA LEU A 25 17.16 0.70 5.60
C LEU A 25 17.54 -0.69 5.11
N ALA A 26 16.55 -1.39 4.55
CA ALA A 26 16.72 -2.68 3.91
C ALA A 26 16.64 -2.53 2.38
N PHE A 27 17.55 -3.22 1.69
CA PHE A 27 17.72 -3.14 0.24
C PHE A 27 17.60 -4.50 -0.44
N VAL A 28 17.68 -5.58 0.32
CA VAL A 28 17.40 -6.94 -0.15
C VAL A 28 16.63 -7.72 0.92
N ALA A 29 16.01 -8.84 0.56
CA ALA A 29 15.23 -9.65 1.50
C ALA A 29 16.03 -10.08 2.74
N ASP A 30 17.30 -10.44 2.55
CA ASP A 30 18.17 -10.91 3.63
C ASP A 30 18.64 -9.78 4.58
N ASP A 31 18.47 -8.50 4.20
CA ASP A 31 18.67 -7.39 5.14
C ASP A 31 17.67 -7.44 6.30
N ALA A 32 16.44 -7.91 6.06
CA ALA A 32 15.41 -7.94 7.08
C ALA A 32 15.83 -8.77 8.31
N ALA A 33 16.32 -10.00 8.08
CA ALA A 33 16.80 -10.87 9.14
C ALA A 33 18.02 -10.26 9.84
N ARG A 34 19.01 -9.79 9.08
CA ARG A 34 20.24 -9.18 9.61
C ARG A 34 19.95 -7.97 10.50
N ILE A 35 19.06 -7.09 10.07
CA ILE A 35 18.68 -5.86 10.80
C ILE A 35 17.88 -6.22 12.05
N HIS A 36 16.95 -7.17 11.94
CA HIS A 36 16.16 -7.65 13.07
C HIS A 36 17.05 -8.30 14.16
N GLU A 37 18.00 -9.16 13.77
CA GLU A 37 18.98 -9.77 14.68
C GLU A 37 19.86 -8.73 15.39
N ALA A 38 20.09 -7.58 14.76
CA ALA A 38 20.78 -6.45 15.36
C ALA A 38 19.91 -5.62 16.31
N GLY A 39 18.64 -6.00 16.53
CA GLY A 39 17.70 -5.32 17.42
C GLY A 39 17.14 -4.01 16.86
N LYS A 40 17.21 -3.81 15.54
CA LYS A 40 16.72 -2.61 14.85
C LYS A 40 15.42 -2.85 14.10
N VAL A 41 14.70 -1.76 13.83
CA VAL A 41 13.54 -1.73 12.94
C VAL A 41 14.01 -1.77 11.49
N VAL A 42 13.45 -2.70 10.73
CA VAL A 42 13.67 -2.86 9.29
C VAL A 42 12.82 -1.86 8.52
N VAL A 43 13.43 -1.08 7.63
CA VAL A 43 12.69 -0.12 6.78
C VAL A 43 12.96 -0.41 5.31
N PHE A 44 11.96 -0.96 4.62
CA PHE A 44 11.91 -0.94 3.16
C PHE A 44 11.23 0.34 2.68
N GLN A 45 11.52 0.75 1.44
CA GLN A 45 10.84 1.89 0.80
C GLN A 45 9.93 1.41 -0.32
N SER A 46 8.71 1.93 -0.35
CA SER A 46 7.74 1.78 -1.43
C SER A 46 7.36 3.14 -2.02
N MET A 47 6.74 3.10 -3.21
CA MET A 47 6.21 4.26 -3.90
C MET A 47 4.77 3.93 -4.24
N GLU A 48 3.85 4.66 -3.62
CA GLU A 48 2.45 4.65 -3.96
C GLU A 48 2.19 5.81 -4.93
N ASN A 49 1.65 5.49 -6.12
CA ASN A 49 1.53 6.37 -7.29
C ASN A 49 2.84 6.65 -8.05
N ALA A 50 2.93 6.13 -9.27
CA ALA A 50 4.05 6.38 -10.17
C ALA A 50 3.95 7.71 -10.94
N TYR A 51 2.85 8.48 -10.79
CA TYR A 51 2.66 9.79 -11.44
C TYR A 51 3.89 10.70 -11.43
N PRO A 52 4.68 10.82 -10.34
CA PRO A 52 5.88 11.66 -10.29
C PRO A 52 6.98 11.34 -11.31
N LEU A 53 6.98 10.14 -11.91
CA LEU A 53 7.91 9.77 -12.98
C LEU A 53 7.63 10.58 -14.27
N GLY A 54 6.39 11.00 -14.50
CA GLY A 54 5.98 11.58 -15.79
C GLY A 54 6.07 10.52 -16.89
N GLU A 55 6.56 10.88 -18.07
CA GLU A 55 6.74 9.94 -19.18
C GLU A 55 8.14 9.28 -19.21
N ASP A 56 9.03 9.68 -18.30
CA ASP A 56 10.40 9.14 -18.23
C ASP A 56 10.51 8.06 -17.17
N ILE A 57 10.26 6.81 -17.57
CA ILE A 57 10.34 5.65 -16.68
C ILE A 57 11.77 5.36 -16.19
N THR A 58 12.80 5.92 -16.82
CA THR A 58 14.19 5.73 -16.37
C THR A 58 14.45 6.37 -15.01
N LEU A 59 13.62 7.33 -14.59
CA LEU A 59 13.65 7.91 -13.25
C LEU A 59 13.41 6.87 -12.15
N LEU A 60 12.76 5.74 -12.45
CA LEU A 60 12.61 4.64 -11.49
C LEU A 60 13.97 4.15 -10.98
N GLN A 61 15.01 4.20 -11.82
CA GLN A 61 16.38 3.85 -11.44
C GLN A 61 16.93 4.76 -10.34
N THR A 62 16.58 6.05 -10.36
CA THR A 62 17.00 7.01 -9.33
C THR A 62 16.37 6.64 -7.99
N PHE A 63 15.07 6.33 -7.98
CA PHE A 63 14.39 5.90 -6.77
C PHE A 63 14.88 4.53 -6.28
N TYR A 64 15.15 3.58 -7.19
CA TYR A 64 15.73 2.29 -6.86
C TYR A 64 17.08 2.43 -6.16
N VAL A 65 17.99 3.23 -6.71
CA VAL A 65 19.29 3.57 -6.09
C VAL A 65 19.08 4.21 -4.72
N GLY A 66 18.05 5.05 -4.59
CA GLY A 66 17.64 5.67 -3.35
C GLY A 66 17.06 4.71 -2.29
N GLY A 67 16.72 3.47 -2.66
CA GLY A 67 16.26 2.41 -1.76
C GLY A 67 14.88 1.84 -2.06
N LEU A 68 14.22 2.31 -3.12
CA LEU A 68 12.87 1.86 -3.49
C LEU A 68 12.85 0.38 -3.90
N ARG A 69 11.91 -0.41 -3.35
CA ARG A 69 11.77 -1.87 -3.62
C ARG A 69 10.38 -2.32 -4.03
N MET A 70 9.38 -1.47 -3.89
CA MET A 70 8.01 -1.75 -4.30
C MET A 70 7.41 -0.53 -5.00
N LEU A 71 6.66 -0.74 -6.08
CA LEU A 71 6.08 0.30 -6.92
C LEU A 71 4.59 0.04 -7.17
N GLY A 72 3.74 0.91 -6.65
CA GLY A 72 2.34 1.06 -7.04
C GLY A 72 2.21 2.05 -8.20
N LEU A 73 1.58 1.63 -9.29
CA LEU A 73 1.53 2.44 -10.52
C LEU A 73 0.58 3.64 -10.40
N VAL A 74 -0.52 3.51 -9.65
CA VAL A 74 -1.62 4.48 -9.58
C VAL A 74 -2.09 4.65 -8.13
N HIS A 75 -2.94 5.64 -7.89
CA HIS A 75 -3.57 5.89 -6.59
C HIS A 75 -5.07 6.17 -6.82
N PHE A 76 -5.68 7.19 -6.21
CA PHE A 76 -7.12 7.45 -6.35
C PHE A 76 -7.60 7.88 -7.75
N GLU A 77 -6.73 8.45 -8.58
CA GLU A 77 -7.08 8.93 -9.93
C GLU A 77 -6.21 8.22 -10.96
N SER A 78 -6.80 7.93 -12.12
CA SER A 78 -6.12 7.33 -13.27
C SER A 78 -4.98 8.25 -13.73
N ASN A 79 -3.85 7.66 -14.14
CA ASN A 79 -2.67 8.42 -14.57
C ASN A 79 -2.13 7.91 -15.91
N GLN A 80 -0.97 8.38 -16.34
CA GLN A 80 -0.37 8.01 -17.63
C GLN A 80 0.02 6.52 -17.74
N PHE A 81 0.02 5.77 -16.63
CA PHE A 81 0.44 4.37 -16.59
C PHE A 81 -0.73 3.40 -16.44
N ALA A 82 -1.72 3.72 -15.62
CA ALA A 82 -2.78 2.78 -15.26
C ALA A 82 -4.08 3.48 -14.86
N ASP A 83 -5.17 2.73 -15.01
CA ASP A 83 -6.48 3.10 -14.49
C ASP A 83 -6.58 2.86 -12.98
N SER A 84 -7.18 3.81 -12.27
CA SER A 84 -7.55 3.65 -10.87
C SER A 84 -8.85 2.88 -10.73
N SER A 85 -9.00 2.14 -9.65
CA SER A 85 -10.27 1.53 -9.25
C SER A 85 -11.34 2.55 -8.84
N THR A 86 -10.95 3.77 -8.48
CA THR A 86 -11.85 4.82 -7.99
C THR A 86 -12.08 5.95 -8.97
N ASP A 87 -11.75 5.73 -10.25
CA ASP A 87 -11.86 6.73 -11.31
C ASP A 87 -12.44 6.10 -12.58
N ASP A 88 -12.89 6.94 -13.51
CA ASP A 88 -13.34 6.47 -14.80
C ASP A 88 -12.18 5.83 -15.59
N PRO A 89 -12.41 4.74 -16.35
CA PRO A 89 -11.36 4.09 -17.14
C PRO A 89 -10.78 5.03 -18.20
N LEU A 90 -9.44 5.10 -18.27
CA LEU A 90 -8.70 5.89 -19.24
C LEU A 90 -8.00 5.00 -20.30
N HIS A 91 -7.47 3.85 -19.89
CA HIS A 91 -6.70 2.92 -20.74
C HIS A 91 -7.37 1.56 -20.94
N GLY A 92 -8.35 1.22 -20.10
CA GLY A 92 -8.88 -0.15 -19.99
C GLY A 92 -7.90 -1.10 -19.28
N GLY A 93 -7.20 -0.61 -18.25
CA GLY A 93 -6.15 -1.34 -17.54
C GLY A 93 -4.83 -0.58 -17.52
N LEU A 94 -3.76 -1.18 -18.08
CA LEU A 94 -2.46 -0.51 -18.25
C LEU A 94 -2.34 0.18 -19.62
N SER A 95 -1.80 1.39 -19.63
CA SER A 95 -1.30 2.01 -20.86
C SER A 95 -0.06 1.27 -21.39
N GLU A 96 0.35 1.49 -22.65
CA GLU A 96 1.61 0.92 -23.16
C GLU A 96 2.83 1.38 -22.33
N LEU A 97 2.82 2.64 -21.90
CA LEU A 97 3.85 3.17 -20.99
C LEU A 97 3.80 2.48 -19.61
N GLY A 98 2.61 2.14 -19.11
CA GLY A 98 2.43 1.36 -17.89
C GLY A 98 3.01 -0.04 -18.00
N LYS A 99 2.80 -0.72 -19.14
CA LYS A 99 3.41 -2.03 -19.42
C LYS A 99 4.93 -1.95 -19.45
N ASP A 100 5.49 -0.90 -20.03
CA ASP A 100 6.94 -0.65 -20.02
C ASP A 100 7.47 -0.35 -18.61
N LEU A 101 6.70 0.36 -17.78
CA LEU A 101 7.06 0.62 -16.39
C LEU A 101 7.07 -0.68 -15.55
N VAL A 102 6.09 -1.58 -15.74
CA VAL A 102 6.08 -2.92 -15.09
C VAL A 102 7.35 -3.69 -15.46
N ARG A 103 7.73 -3.70 -16.75
CA ARG A 103 8.96 -4.36 -17.21
C ARG A 103 10.22 -3.73 -16.61
N GLU A 104 10.26 -2.40 -16.48
CA GLU A 104 11.39 -1.71 -15.85
C GLU A 104 11.49 -2.05 -14.35
N ALA A 105 10.36 -2.15 -13.65
CA ALA A 105 10.32 -2.61 -12.26
C ALA A 105 10.86 -4.06 -12.13
N ASN A 106 10.43 -4.99 -12.99
CA ASN A 106 10.98 -6.35 -13.00
C ASN A 106 12.48 -6.36 -13.34
N ARG A 107 12.93 -5.58 -14.32
CA ARG A 107 14.34 -5.47 -14.70
C ARG A 107 15.20 -5.04 -13.50
N LEU A 108 14.71 -4.11 -12.68
CA LEU A 108 15.35 -3.61 -11.48
C LEU A 108 15.25 -4.56 -10.28
N GLY A 109 14.39 -5.58 -10.34
CA GLY A 109 14.11 -6.48 -9.22
C GLY A 109 13.26 -5.81 -8.16
N MET A 110 12.17 -5.16 -8.57
CA MET A 110 11.21 -4.50 -7.68
C MET A 110 9.86 -5.22 -7.72
N ILE A 111 9.18 -5.24 -6.58
CA ILE A 111 7.81 -5.74 -6.46
C ILE A 111 6.86 -4.74 -7.13
N VAL A 112 5.97 -5.25 -7.97
CA VAL A 112 4.87 -4.48 -8.57
C VAL A 112 3.65 -4.59 -7.66
N ASP A 113 3.09 -3.44 -7.29
CA ASP A 113 1.93 -3.32 -6.41
C ASP A 113 0.71 -2.81 -7.19
N ALA A 114 -0.42 -3.49 -7.01
CA ALA A 114 -1.68 -3.21 -7.66
C ALA A 114 -2.75 -2.66 -6.71
N SER A 115 -2.43 -2.40 -5.43
CA SER A 115 -3.31 -1.58 -4.59
C SER A 115 -3.65 -0.27 -5.32
N HIS A 116 -4.90 0.17 -5.24
CA HIS A 116 -5.52 1.29 -5.97
C HIS A 116 -5.84 1.07 -7.45
N ALA A 117 -5.13 0.16 -8.12
CA ALA A 117 -5.37 -0.10 -9.54
C ALA A 117 -6.77 -0.69 -9.78
N SER A 118 -7.35 -0.43 -10.95
CA SER A 118 -8.58 -1.10 -11.38
C SER A 118 -8.36 -2.61 -11.54
N ASP A 119 -9.45 -3.39 -11.53
CA ASP A 119 -9.37 -4.84 -11.77
C ASP A 119 -8.68 -5.19 -13.09
N ASP A 120 -8.96 -4.43 -14.15
CA ASP A 120 -8.32 -4.62 -15.47
C ASP A 120 -6.82 -4.31 -15.40
N ALA A 121 -6.43 -3.26 -14.66
CA ALA A 121 -5.02 -2.94 -14.46
C ALA A 121 -4.30 -4.02 -13.63
N LEU A 122 -4.93 -4.60 -12.61
CA LEU A 122 -4.39 -5.75 -11.87
C LEU A 122 -4.20 -6.96 -12.79
N ARG A 123 -5.19 -7.29 -13.63
CA ARG A 123 -5.08 -8.38 -14.62
C ARG A 123 -3.92 -8.15 -15.58
N ASP A 124 -3.79 -6.92 -16.10
CA ASP A 124 -2.69 -6.54 -16.99
C ASP A 124 -1.32 -6.61 -16.29
N MET A 125 -1.21 -6.14 -15.04
CA MET A 125 0.02 -6.25 -14.26
C MET A 125 0.43 -7.71 -14.06
N MET A 126 -0.51 -8.60 -13.73
CA MET A 126 -0.24 -10.04 -13.61
C MET A 126 0.17 -10.67 -14.95
N ALA A 127 -0.40 -10.21 -16.07
CA ALA A 127 -0.08 -10.72 -17.40
C ALA A 127 1.28 -10.23 -17.93
N VAL A 128 1.69 -9.02 -17.57
CA VAL A 128 2.92 -8.38 -18.06
C VAL A 128 4.12 -8.67 -17.16
N SER A 129 3.91 -8.74 -15.84
CA SER A 129 4.99 -8.91 -14.87
C SER A 129 5.63 -10.29 -15.01
N SER A 130 6.97 -10.35 -14.96
CA SER A 130 7.70 -11.62 -14.98
C SER A 130 7.78 -12.30 -13.61
N THR A 131 7.27 -11.65 -12.57
CA THR A 131 7.26 -12.12 -11.17
C THR A 131 5.91 -11.84 -10.53
N PRO A 132 5.53 -12.53 -9.45
CA PRO A 132 4.23 -12.31 -8.84
C PRO A 132 4.06 -10.88 -8.32
N VAL A 133 2.82 -10.38 -8.34
CA VAL A 133 2.45 -9.02 -7.90
C VAL A 133 1.89 -9.05 -6.47
N ILE A 134 1.85 -7.89 -5.83
CA ILE A 134 1.26 -7.70 -4.50
C ILE A 134 0.05 -6.76 -4.57
N LEU A 135 -0.89 -6.93 -3.65
CA LEU A 135 -1.81 -5.88 -3.21
C LEU A 135 -1.35 -5.43 -1.82
N SER A 136 -0.64 -4.32 -1.69
CA SER A 136 0.02 -3.95 -0.44
C SER A 136 -0.92 -3.50 0.70
N HIS A 137 -2.17 -3.18 0.39
CA HIS A 137 -3.24 -2.74 1.31
C HIS A 137 -4.61 -2.74 0.61
N SER A 138 -5.21 -3.92 0.44
CA SER A 138 -6.55 -4.10 -0.16
C SER A 138 -7.41 -5.06 0.67
N GLY A 139 -8.69 -5.25 0.32
CA GLY A 139 -9.59 -6.19 0.98
C GLY A 139 -10.40 -7.04 -0.01
N PRO A 140 -11.12 -8.06 0.46
CA PRO A 140 -12.00 -8.90 -0.37
C PRO A 140 -13.41 -8.33 -0.53
N ASP A 141 -13.94 -8.34 -1.75
CA ASP A 141 -15.35 -8.00 -2.01
C ASP A 141 -16.32 -9.00 -1.35
N GLY A 142 -15.89 -10.26 -1.16
CA GLY A 142 -16.69 -11.28 -0.49
C GLY A 142 -17.11 -10.93 0.94
N VAL A 143 -16.47 -9.94 1.58
CA VAL A 143 -16.88 -9.39 2.88
C VAL A 143 -17.56 -8.03 2.74
N PHE A 144 -17.00 -7.12 1.94
CA PHE A 144 -17.61 -5.83 1.65
C PHE A 144 -17.26 -5.36 0.24
N GLU A 145 -18.25 -5.31 -0.64
CA GLU A 145 -18.09 -4.83 -2.01
C GLU A 145 -17.80 -3.33 -2.01
N HIS A 146 -16.61 -2.97 -2.45
CA HIS A 146 -16.16 -1.58 -2.53
C HIS A 146 -15.13 -1.46 -3.65
N ALA A 147 -15.10 -0.34 -4.37
CA ALA A 147 -14.15 -0.15 -5.49
C ALA A 147 -12.68 -0.38 -5.11
N ARG A 148 -12.31 -0.19 -3.85
CA ARG A 148 -10.94 -0.44 -3.33
C ARG A 148 -10.67 -1.88 -2.87
N ASN A 149 -11.70 -2.71 -2.81
CA ASN A 149 -11.59 -4.15 -2.58
C ASN A 149 -11.56 -4.89 -3.92
N VAL A 150 -11.21 -6.18 -3.86
CA VAL A 150 -10.94 -6.99 -5.04
C VAL A 150 -11.93 -8.16 -5.09
N PRO A 151 -12.51 -8.45 -6.27
CA PRO A 151 -13.38 -9.60 -6.44
C PRO A 151 -12.69 -10.91 -6.07
N ASP A 152 -13.40 -11.80 -5.40
CA ASP A 152 -12.85 -13.08 -4.90
C ASP A 152 -12.18 -13.91 -6.01
N GLU A 153 -12.78 -13.97 -7.20
CA GLU A 153 -12.20 -14.69 -8.34
C GLU A 153 -10.85 -14.12 -8.78
N LEU A 154 -10.67 -12.80 -8.66
CA LEU A 154 -9.43 -12.12 -9.00
C LEU A 154 -8.37 -12.29 -7.88
N LEU A 155 -8.78 -12.34 -6.62
CA LEU A 155 -7.89 -12.71 -5.51
C LEU A 155 -7.39 -14.16 -5.63
N ILE A 156 -8.24 -15.09 -6.06
CA ILE A 156 -7.83 -16.47 -6.34
C ILE A 156 -6.80 -16.50 -7.48
N GLN A 157 -7.04 -15.77 -8.58
CA GLN A 157 -6.08 -15.67 -9.70
C GLN A 157 -4.74 -15.06 -9.26
N LEU A 158 -4.78 -14.03 -8.40
CA LEU A 158 -3.57 -13.46 -7.79
C LEU A 158 -2.79 -14.52 -7.02
N ALA A 159 -3.47 -15.31 -6.18
CA ALA A 159 -2.84 -16.38 -5.41
C ALA A 159 -2.27 -17.49 -6.30
N GLU A 160 -3.01 -17.93 -7.32
CA GLU A 160 -2.55 -18.92 -8.31
C GLU A 160 -1.31 -18.45 -9.08
N SER A 161 -1.15 -17.15 -9.29
CA SER A 161 0.05 -16.55 -9.89
C SER A 161 1.25 -16.45 -8.93
N GLY A 162 1.08 -16.81 -7.65
CA GLY A 162 2.08 -16.69 -6.61
C GLY A 162 2.07 -15.34 -5.89
N GLY A 163 1.08 -14.48 -6.15
CA GLY A 163 0.96 -13.14 -5.57
C GLY A 163 0.54 -13.15 -4.10
N VAL A 164 0.48 -11.98 -3.48
CA VAL A 164 0.12 -11.81 -2.07
C VAL A 164 -0.84 -10.62 -1.91
N VAL A 165 -1.87 -10.77 -1.07
CA VAL A 165 -2.75 -9.68 -0.64
C VAL A 165 -2.49 -9.34 0.82
N HIS A 166 -2.13 -8.09 1.08
CA HIS A 166 -2.03 -7.53 2.43
C HIS A 166 -3.35 -6.88 2.80
N VAL A 167 -3.99 -7.39 3.86
CA VAL A 167 -5.34 -6.98 4.24
C VAL A 167 -5.33 -5.60 4.89
N ASN A 168 -6.12 -4.68 4.32
CA ASN A 168 -6.24 -3.29 4.77
C ASN A 168 -7.07 -3.18 6.06
N ALA A 169 -6.81 -2.13 6.85
CA ALA A 169 -7.57 -1.74 8.03
C ALA A 169 -8.23 -0.35 7.91
N PHE A 170 -8.42 0.16 6.68
CA PHE A 170 -9.18 1.38 6.43
C PHE A 170 -10.69 1.12 6.55
N GLY A 171 -11.32 1.68 7.58
CA GLY A 171 -12.71 1.36 7.93
C GLY A 171 -13.72 1.49 6.78
N GLY A 172 -13.57 2.49 5.91
CA GLY A 172 -14.46 2.68 4.75
C GLY A 172 -14.35 1.59 3.68
N TYR A 173 -13.33 0.74 3.73
CA TYR A 173 -13.19 -0.45 2.88
C TYR A 173 -13.60 -1.73 3.60
N LEU A 174 -13.93 -1.65 4.90
CA LEU A 174 -14.32 -2.82 5.69
C LEU A 174 -15.84 -2.98 5.77
N GLU A 175 -16.57 -1.87 5.80
CA GLU A 175 -18.03 -1.82 5.88
C GLU A 175 -18.57 -0.42 5.54
N ASP A 176 -19.89 -0.31 5.39
CA ASP A 176 -20.60 0.97 5.19
C ASP A 176 -20.59 1.80 6.49
N LEU A 177 -19.65 2.74 6.59
CA LEU A 177 -19.52 3.65 7.73
C LEU A 177 -20.26 4.97 7.47
N LYS A 178 -21.39 5.16 8.16
CA LYS A 178 -22.20 6.37 8.02
C LYS A 178 -21.76 7.45 9.01
N PRO A 179 -21.49 8.68 8.55
CA PRO A 179 -21.21 9.79 9.46
C PRO A 179 -22.44 10.10 10.32
N THR A 180 -22.22 10.66 11.52
CA THR A 180 -23.33 11.21 12.31
C THR A 180 -23.95 12.41 11.59
N ALA A 181 -25.18 12.78 11.97
CA ALA A 181 -25.85 13.94 11.38
C ALA A 181 -25.03 15.24 11.58
N GLU A 182 -24.39 15.39 12.74
CA GLU A 182 -23.56 16.54 13.06
C GLU A 182 -22.29 16.59 12.19
N ARG A 183 -21.62 15.44 12.02
CA ARG A 183 -20.45 15.36 11.13
C ARG A 183 -20.83 15.63 9.68
N ALA A 184 -21.93 15.04 9.21
CA ALA A 184 -22.40 15.24 7.84
C ALA A 184 -22.69 16.73 7.57
N ALA A 185 -23.40 17.40 8.48
CA ALA A 185 -23.67 18.84 8.38
C ALA A 185 -22.39 19.69 8.44
N ALA A 186 -21.41 19.30 9.27
CA ALA A 186 -20.12 19.99 9.32
C ALA A 186 -19.31 19.82 8.02
N LEU A 187 -19.34 18.64 7.41
CA LEU A 187 -18.67 18.37 6.13
C LEU A 187 -19.32 19.14 4.98
N GLU A 188 -20.65 19.21 4.96
CA GLU A 188 -21.40 20.01 3.99
C GLU A 188 -21.05 21.49 4.10
N ALA A 189 -21.05 22.05 5.32
CA ALA A 189 -20.64 23.43 5.56
C ALA A 189 -19.18 23.71 5.14
N LEU A 190 -18.28 22.74 5.36
CA LEU A 190 -16.88 22.85 4.92
C LEU A 190 -16.78 22.87 3.39
N ASN A 191 -17.53 22.00 2.70
CA ASN A 191 -17.56 21.97 1.24
C ASN A 191 -18.21 23.23 0.65
N ASP A 192 -19.21 23.82 1.32
CA ASP A 192 -19.82 25.09 0.91
C ASP A 192 -18.83 26.27 1.03
N GLU A 193 -17.93 26.23 2.02
CA GLU A 193 -16.95 27.29 2.25
C GLU A 193 -15.77 27.22 1.27
N TYR A 194 -15.22 26.03 1.04
CA TYR A 194 -13.98 25.84 0.26
C TYR A 194 -14.21 25.27 -1.15
N GLY A 195 -15.36 24.68 -1.42
CA GLY A 195 -15.61 23.83 -2.59
C GLY A 195 -15.32 22.34 -2.30
N SER A 196 -15.80 21.47 -3.19
CA SER A 196 -15.61 20.01 -3.10
C SER A 196 -14.61 19.45 -4.13
N ASN A 197 -14.19 20.26 -5.09
CA ASN A 197 -13.25 19.87 -6.13
C ASN A 197 -11.89 20.56 -5.94
N PHE A 198 -10.89 19.79 -5.48
CA PHE A 198 -9.54 20.31 -5.25
C PHE A 198 -8.86 20.82 -6.52
N ALA A 199 -9.26 20.36 -7.71
CA ALA A 199 -8.71 20.84 -8.97
C ALA A 199 -9.04 22.32 -9.26
N ASP A 200 -10.09 22.84 -8.63
CA ASP A 200 -10.54 24.23 -8.77
C ASP A 200 -9.93 25.16 -7.70
N MET A 201 -9.18 24.62 -6.74
CA MET A 201 -8.63 25.36 -5.59
C MET A 201 -7.17 25.79 -5.80
N SER A 202 -6.77 26.93 -5.23
CA SER A 202 -5.37 27.33 -5.08
C SER A 202 -4.66 26.50 -4.00
N ASP A 203 -3.32 26.47 -4.03
CA ASP A 203 -2.54 25.78 -2.99
C ASP A 203 -2.85 26.31 -1.57
N GLU A 204 -3.09 27.62 -1.44
CA GLU A 204 -3.49 28.26 -0.19
C GLU A 204 -4.89 27.82 0.26
N GLU A 205 -5.85 27.71 -0.65
CA GLU A 205 -7.21 27.22 -0.37
C GLU A 205 -7.19 25.75 0.04
N ILE A 206 -6.41 24.91 -0.64
CA ILE A 206 -6.19 23.50 -0.26
C ILE A 206 -5.57 23.43 1.14
N SER A 207 -4.59 24.28 1.44
CA SER A 207 -3.97 24.33 2.76
C SER A 207 -4.96 24.75 3.85
N ALA A 208 -5.79 25.76 3.57
CA ALA A 208 -6.82 26.23 4.50
C ALA A 208 -7.90 25.17 4.73
N TYR A 209 -8.40 24.54 3.66
CA TYR A 209 -9.33 23.41 3.73
C TYR A 209 -8.76 22.29 4.61
N ARG A 210 -7.49 21.91 4.41
CA ARG A 210 -6.84 20.85 5.22
C ARG A 210 -6.81 21.19 6.71
N VAL A 211 -6.50 22.44 7.06
CA VAL A 211 -6.51 22.89 8.46
C VAL A 211 -7.93 22.84 9.04
N ALA A 212 -8.92 23.36 8.30
CA ALA A 212 -10.31 23.34 8.73
C ALA A 212 -10.85 21.91 8.86
N ARG A 213 -10.48 21.02 7.93
CA ARG A 213 -10.83 19.60 7.96
C ARG A 213 -10.26 18.89 9.18
N ILE A 214 -9.02 19.17 9.56
CA ILE A 214 -8.41 18.61 10.78
C ILE A 214 -9.19 19.05 12.02
N ALA A 215 -9.57 20.33 12.12
CA ALA A 215 -10.35 20.83 13.25
C ALA A 215 -11.76 20.18 13.30
N LEU A 216 -12.40 20.01 12.14
CA LEU A 216 -13.67 19.29 12.02
C LEU A 216 -13.53 17.84 12.48
N ASP A 217 -12.51 17.12 12.04
CA ASP A 217 -12.28 15.72 12.41
C ASP A 217 -12.01 15.54 13.92
N GLN A 218 -11.45 16.55 14.59
CA GLN A 218 -11.30 16.56 16.05
C GLN A 218 -12.63 16.79 16.78
N GLN A 219 -13.48 17.68 16.26
CA GLN A 219 -14.75 18.05 16.88
C GLN A 219 -15.86 17.01 16.62
N PHE A 220 -15.87 16.46 15.41
CA PHE A 220 -16.86 15.51 14.92
C PHE A 220 -16.14 14.31 14.29
N PRO A 221 -15.56 13.39 15.07
CA PRO A 221 -14.76 12.30 14.55
C PRO A 221 -15.46 11.45 13.48
N ALA A 222 -14.69 10.99 12.50
CA ALA A 222 -15.19 10.04 11.52
C ALA A 222 -15.62 8.73 12.22
N PRO A 223 -16.70 8.06 11.74
CA PRO A 223 -16.98 6.71 12.17
C PRO A 223 -15.77 5.82 11.87
N ARG A 224 -15.46 4.90 12.79
CA ARG A 224 -14.41 3.90 12.62
C ARG A 224 -15.05 2.51 12.63
N SER A 225 -14.48 1.60 11.85
CA SER A 225 -14.79 0.17 11.95
C SER A 225 -14.12 -0.42 13.21
N SER A 226 -14.27 -1.71 13.47
CA SER A 226 -13.70 -2.38 14.65
C SER A 226 -12.61 -3.40 14.32
N PHE A 227 -11.81 -3.76 15.32
CA PHE A 227 -10.81 -4.83 15.20
C PHE A 227 -11.43 -6.17 14.79
N GLU A 228 -12.63 -6.48 15.28
CA GLU A 228 -13.35 -7.70 14.89
C GLU A 228 -13.70 -7.68 13.40
N LYS A 229 -14.12 -6.54 12.85
CA LYS A 229 -14.42 -6.42 11.43
C LYS A 229 -13.16 -6.52 10.57
N TYR A 230 -12.05 -5.94 11.02
CA TYR A 230 -10.74 -6.16 10.38
C TYR A 230 -10.35 -7.64 10.38
N MET A 231 -10.50 -8.34 11.52
CA MET A 231 -10.22 -9.77 11.60
C MET A 231 -11.17 -10.62 10.74
N GLU A 232 -12.42 -10.22 10.54
CA GLU A 232 -13.35 -10.86 9.61
C GLU A 232 -12.79 -10.85 8.18
N HIS A 233 -12.33 -9.68 7.70
CA HIS A 233 -11.68 -9.54 6.39
C HIS A 233 -10.40 -10.38 6.27
N LEU A 234 -9.55 -10.35 7.31
CA LEU A 234 -8.30 -11.10 7.32
C LEU A 234 -8.54 -12.61 7.27
N LEU A 235 -9.44 -13.12 8.11
CA LEU A 235 -9.76 -14.55 8.18
C LEU A 235 -10.50 -15.03 6.93
N TYR A 236 -11.38 -14.20 6.36
CA TYR A 236 -12.03 -14.51 5.08
C TYR A 236 -11.00 -14.68 3.96
N THR A 237 -10.08 -13.73 3.85
CA THR A 237 -9.01 -13.75 2.84
C THR A 237 -8.12 -14.98 3.01
N LEU A 238 -7.70 -15.29 4.24
CA LEU A 238 -6.92 -16.50 4.54
C LEU A 238 -7.64 -17.79 4.13
N ASN A 239 -8.96 -17.87 4.36
CA ASN A 239 -9.76 -19.01 3.95
C ASN A 239 -9.94 -19.11 2.42
N LEU A 240 -10.01 -17.96 1.74
CA LEU A 240 -10.21 -17.88 0.29
C LEU A 240 -8.95 -18.28 -0.49
N VAL A 241 -7.79 -17.69 -0.15
CA VAL A 241 -6.56 -17.81 -0.96
C VAL A 241 -5.43 -18.59 -0.28
N GLY A 242 -5.59 -18.93 1.01
CA GLY A 242 -4.60 -19.69 1.77
C GLY A 242 -3.47 -18.83 2.36
N VAL A 243 -2.81 -19.40 3.37
CA VAL A 243 -1.81 -18.71 4.21
C VAL A 243 -0.59 -18.20 3.45
N ASP A 244 -0.22 -18.80 2.32
CA ASP A 244 0.96 -18.44 1.53
C ASP A 244 0.78 -17.16 0.68
N HIS A 245 -0.43 -16.59 0.71
CA HIS A 245 -0.87 -15.50 -0.17
C HIS A 245 -1.47 -14.32 0.60
N VAL A 246 -1.37 -14.30 1.93
CA VAL A 246 -1.94 -13.23 2.75
C VAL A 246 -0.87 -12.58 3.63
N GLY A 247 -0.96 -11.26 3.80
CA GLY A 247 -0.20 -10.50 4.79
C GLY A 247 -0.99 -9.35 5.40
N ILE A 248 -0.30 -8.40 6.01
CA ILE A 248 -0.91 -7.30 6.77
C ILE A 248 -0.48 -5.95 6.17
N GLY A 249 -1.46 -5.12 5.80
CA GLY A 249 -1.26 -3.82 5.17
C GLY A 249 -2.23 -2.79 5.73
N ALA A 250 -2.12 -2.49 7.01
CA ALA A 250 -3.15 -1.78 7.77
C ALA A 250 -3.29 -0.26 7.48
N ASP A 251 -2.48 0.28 6.57
CA ASP A 251 -2.60 1.67 6.08
C ASP A 251 -2.45 2.75 7.19
N TRP A 252 -1.61 2.47 8.21
CA TRP A 252 -1.29 3.41 9.28
C TRP A 252 -0.69 4.71 8.72
N ASP A 253 -1.08 5.86 9.30
CA ASP A 253 -0.75 7.21 8.84
C ASP A 253 -1.25 7.57 7.41
N GLY A 254 -1.84 6.62 6.67
CA GLY A 254 -2.56 6.82 5.40
C GLY A 254 -4.07 6.96 5.55
N GLY A 255 -4.58 6.73 6.76
CA GLY A 255 -6.01 6.80 7.12
C GLY A 255 -6.54 5.50 7.72
N GLY A 256 -5.76 4.42 7.62
CA GLY A 256 -6.05 3.12 8.19
C GLY A 256 -6.10 3.12 9.72
N GLY A 257 -6.71 2.06 10.24
CA GLY A 257 -6.96 1.88 11.65
C GLY A 257 -8.42 1.76 12.01
N VAL A 258 -8.65 0.94 13.04
CA VAL A 258 -9.99 0.62 13.53
C VAL A 258 -10.05 0.78 15.05
N ASP A 259 -11.24 0.74 15.61
CA ASP A 259 -11.40 0.71 17.06
C ASP A 259 -10.86 -0.60 17.62
N GLY A 260 -10.00 -0.50 18.64
CA GLY A 260 -9.29 -1.66 19.21
C GLY A 260 -7.97 -1.99 18.51
N MET A 261 -7.64 -1.34 17.40
CA MET A 261 -6.34 -1.36 16.74
C MET A 261 -6.12 0.01 16.11
N ALA A 262 -5.66 0.97 16.91
CA ALA A 262 -5.60 2.37 16.47
C ALA A 262 -4.27 2.75 15.81
N ASP A 263 -3.21 2.03 16.16
CA ASP A 263 -1.85 2.24 15.67
C ASP A 263 -1.00 0.95 15.75
N VAL A 264 0.27 1.08 15.39
CA VAL A 264 1.22 -0.04 15.35
C VAL A 264 1.49 -0.70 16.71
N SER A 265 1.13 -0.10 17.84
CA SER A 265 1.30 -0.74 19.16
C SER A 265 0.33 -1.91 19.40
N ASP A 266 -0.76 -1.96 18.64
CA ASP A 266 -1.81 -2.97 18.76
C ASP A 266 -1.56 -4.23 17.92
N VAL A 267 -0.49 -4.28 17.11
CA VAL A 267 -0.16 -5.44 16.26
C VAL A 267 -0.12 -6.80 17.00
N PRO A 268 0.25 -6.93 18.30
CA PRO A 268 0.19 -8.21 19.00
C PRO A 268 -1.24 -8.78 19.14
N LYS A 269 -2.28 -7.95 19.02
CA LYS A 269 -3.68 -8.39 19.03
C LYS A 269 -4.00 -9.25 17.81
N ILE A 270 -3.46 -8.92 16.64
CA ILE A 270 -3.63 -9.72 15.41
C ILE A 270 -3.06 -11.12 15.63
N THR A 271 -1.82 -11.23 16.13
CA THR A 271 -1.21 -12.53 16.45
C THR A 271 -2.05 -13.34 17.42
N SER A 272 -2.57 -12.68 18.47
CA SER A 272 -3.42 -13.34 19.46
C SER A 272 -4.72 -13.87 18.85
N ALA A 273 -5.35 -13.08 17.96
CA ALA A 273 -6.56 -13.47 17.24
C ALA A 273 -6.31 -14.60 16.23
N LEU A 274 -5.20 -14.56 15.48
CA LEU A 274 -4.80 -15.65 14.57
C LEU A 274 -4.55 -16.97 15.32
N LYS A 275 -3.86 -16.92 16.47
CA LYS A 275 -3.70 -18.10 17.34
C LYS A 275 -5.04 -18.64 17.85
N ALA A 276 -5.94 -17.76 18.27
CA ALA A 276 -7.27 -18.15 18.70
C ALA A 276 -8.10 -18.77 17.56
N ALA A 277 -7.87 -18.34 16.32
CA ALA A 277 -8.47 -18.90 15.11
C ALA A 277 -7.80 -20.22 14.64
N GLY A 278 -6.73 -20.68 15.30
CA GLY A 278 -6.10 -21.97 15.05
C GLY A 278 -4.89 -21.96 14.10
N TYR A 279 -4.38 -20.79 13.71
CA TYR A 279 -3.17 -20.70 12.89
C TYR A 279 -1.92 -21.04 13.71
N SER A 280 -1.01 -21.80 13.09
CA SER A 280 0.25 -22.18 13.72
C SER A 280 1.24 -21.01 13.77
N ASP A 281 2.30 -21.13 14.59
CA ASP A 281 3.38 -20.13 14.58
C ASP A 281 4.04 -20.01 13.20
N ALA A 282 4.12 -21.11 12.44
CA ALA A 282 4.65 -21.10 11.07
C ALA A 282 3.72 -20.37 10.08
N ASP A 283 2.41 -20.48 10.26
CA ASP A 283 1.43 -19.74 9.46
C ASP A 283 1.50 -18.23 9.76
N ILE A 284 1.57 -17.89 11.05
CA ILE A 284 1.66 -16.52 11.52
C ILE A 284 2.96 -15.85 11.02
N GLU A 285 4.07 -16.59 10.98
CA GLU A 285 5.33 -16.09 10.42
C GLU A 285 5.22 -15.75 8.93
N LYS A 286 4.52 -16.59 8.15
CA LYS A 286 4.24 -16.32 6.73
C LYS A 286 3.43 -15.04 6.55
N ILE A 287 2.37 -14.88 7.35
CA ILE A 287 1.47 -13.72 7.31
C ILE A 287 2.21 -12.43 7.68
N TRP A 288 3.06 -12.45 8.70
CA TRP A 288 3.75 -11.25 9.16
C TRP A 288 4.87 -10.77 8.25
N SER A 289 5.62 -11.70 7.66
CA SER A 289 6.77 -11.30 6.83
C SER A 289 7.16 -12.32 5.75
N GLY A 290 6.96 -13.61 6.00
CA GLY A 290 7.47 -14.66 5.11
C GLY A 290 6.99 -14.53 3.68
N ASN A 291 5.72 -14.17 3.47
CA ASN A 291 5.12 -14.05 2.14
C ASN A 291 5.66 -12.85 1.35
N VAL A 292 5.76 -11.67 1.97
CA VAL A 292 6.32 -10.49 1.28
C VAL A 292 7.83 -10.63 1.06
N LEU A 293 8.56 -11.25 1.99
CA LEU A 293 9.98 -11.54 1.81
C LEU A 293 10.22 -12.61 0.74
N ARG A 294 9.30 -13.54 0.53
CA ARG A 294 9.32 -14.44 -0.64
C ARG A 294 9.20 -13.66 -1.93
N LEU A 295 8.22 -12.76 -2.05
CA LEU A 295 8.08 -11.91 -3.25
C LEU A 295 9.34 -11.09 -3.53
N LEU A 296 9.95 -10.53 -2.47
CA LEU A 296 11.18 -9.77 -2.61
C LEU A 296 12.35 -10.64 -3.14
N ARG A 297 12.47 -11.89 -2.68
CA ARG A 297 13.45 -12.84 -3.22
C ARG A 297 13.15 -13.23 -4.67
N ASP A 298 11.87 -13.39 -5.03
CA ASP A 298 11.47 -13.73 -6.40
C ASP A 298 11.88 -12.61 -7.38
N VAL A 299 11.67 -11.34 -7.03
CA VAL A 299 12.09 -10.20 -7.86
C VAL A 299 13.60 -10.02 -7.90
N GLU A 300 14.30 -10.29 -6.81
CA GLU A 300 15.78 -10.28 -6.77
C GLU A 300 16.38 -11.37 -7.67
N ALA A 301 15.80 -12.57 -7.67
CA ALA A 301 16.24 -13.68 -8.50
C ALA A 301 15.97 -13.43 -10.00
N ALA A 302 14.89 -12.74 -10.34
CA ALA A 302 14.53 -12.38 -11.71
C ALA A 302 15.25 -11.11 -12.23
N LYS A 303 15.88 -10.34 -11.34
CA LYS A 303 16.55 -9.08 -11.66
C LYS A 303 17.61 -9.26 -12.74
N THR A 304 17.61 -8.37 -13.73
CA THR A 304 18.60 -8.36 -14.82
C THR A 304 19.45 -7.09 -14.87
N ALA A 305 19.07 -6.05 -14.13
CA ALA A 305 19.88 -4.84 -13.98
C ALA A 305 21.12 -5.08 -13.09
N ASN A 306 22.26 -4.50 -13.46
CA ASN A 306 23.45 -4.47 -12.61
C ASN A 306 23.47 -3.28 -11.63
N LEU A 307 22.35 -2.57 -11.50
CA LEU A 307 22.23 -1.40 -10.63
C LEU A 307 22.15 -1.83 -9.17
N VAL A 308 22.88 -1.16 -8.29
CA VAL A 308 22.87 -1.44 -6.85
C VAL A 308 22.57 -0.15 -6.08
N SER A 309 21.83 -0.26 -4.98
CA SER A 309 21.68 0.85 -4.05
C SER A 309 22.95 0.97 -3.23
N PRO A 310 23.69 2.09 -3.29
CA PRO A 310 24.85 2.26 -2.46
C PRO A 310 24.39 2.37 -1.01
N ASN A 311 24.91 1.50 -0.13
CA ASN A 311 24.72 1.65 1.30
C ASN A 311 25.62 2.80 1.80
N VAL A 312 25.17 4.03 1.60
CA VAL A 312 25.89 5.26 1.99
C VAL A 312 25.42 5.85 3.32
N LEU A 313 24.49 5.18 4.01
CA LEU A 313 24.04 5.58 5.35
C LEU A 313 24.74 4.80 6.48
N ASN A 314 25.51 3.76 6.13
CA ASN A 314 26.40 3.02 7.03
C ASN A 314 27.86 3.32 6.72
#